data_AF-A0A133VIR7-F1
#
_entry.id   AF-A0A133VIR7-F1
#
_cell.length_a   1.000
_cell.length_b   1.000
_cell.length_c   1.000
_cell.angle_alpha   90.00
_cell.angle_beta   90.00
_cell.angle_gamma   90.00
#
_symmetry.space_group_name_H-M   'P 1'
#
loop_
_entity.id
_entity.type
_entity.pdbx_description
1 polymer ?
#
loop_
_entity_poly.entity_id
_entity_poly.type
_entity_poly.pdbx_seq_one_letter_code
_entity_poly.pdbx_strand_id
1 'polypeptide(L)'
;MEITKDDLNLNSEPARIDLRAEYTKGNDSDRTVFLTDEAKNKLEDYMEWRKGEKKKDGKPYDNTDKIFPFTKENAAEILENALKNANLDMRDNKTGRRKIHTHSTRKFFRSNCGLGDALTHAIMGHSEYLDNSYLRVDPDKAGKKFAKNMENLQVLEIQETSEGRLRETEINTLKASLKASGVSQDRIDEAFKNWAKTNEILDEMEIEDQVLMGLTSSPGVSGSPIDKIDLGTLSYDAFEDLKEKLLGLTSEKRESKQKVIQEEELEKYLDNGWKYVDQNNGGKVIVEKKQ
;
A
#
# COMPACT_ATOMS: atom_id res chain seq x y z
N MET A 1 23.66 5.73 12.64
CA MET A 1 22.89 6.87 12.10
C MET A 1 22.77 7.85 13.22
N GLU A 2 23.49 8.96 13.12
CA GLU A 2 23.62 9.96 14.18
C GLU A 2 23.32 11.32 13.55
N ILE A 3 22.03 11.69 13.48
CA ILE A 3 21.62 13.00 12.94
C ILE A 3 22.01 14.09 13.94
N THR A 4 22.62 15.16 13.45
CA THR A 4 23.02 16.32 14.24
C THR A 4 22.13 17.54 13.96
N LYS A 5 22.26 18.59 14.79
CA LYS A 5 21.53 19.85 14.61
C LYS A 5 21.80 20.51 13.25
N ASP A 6 23.02 20.40 12.75
CA ASP A 6 23.43 21.02 11.49
C ASP A 6 22.82 20.32 10.26
N ASP A 7 22.34 19.10 10.43
CA ASP A 7 21.69 18.34 9.37
C ASP A 7 20.19 18.71 9.23
N LEU A 8 19.63 19.49 10.16
CA LEU A 8 18.22 19.89 10.14
C LEU A 8 18.03 21.21 9.39
N ASN A 9 17.08 21.21 8.46
CA ASN A 9 16.56 22.43 7.85
C ASN A 9 15.04 22.48 8.07
N LEU A 10 14.63 23.02 9.22
CA LEU A 10 13.21 23.10 9.62
C LEU A 10 12.49 24.30 9.00
N ASN A 11 13.24 25.26 8.46
CA ASN A 11 12.71 26.46 7.80
C ASN A 11 12.40 26.25 6.32
N SER A 12 12.82 25.11 5.74
CA SER A 12 12.45 24.77 4.37
C SER A 12 11.00 24.27 4.29
N GLU A 13 10.43 24.35 3.10
CA GLU A 13 9.08 23.86 2.80
C GLU A 13 9.14 22.79 1.69
N PRO A 14 8.96 21.49 2.02
CA PRO A 14 8.77 20.92 3.37
C PRO A 14 10.08 20.93 4.19
N ALA A 15 9.97 20.81 5.51
CA ALA A 15 11.15 20.66 6.37
C ALA A 15 11.95 19.43 5.98
N ARG A 16 13.29 19.52 6.03
CA ARG A 16 14.17 18.44 5.54
C ARG A 16 15.34 18.15 6.45
N ILE A 17 15.87 16.94 6.32
CA ILE A 17 17.06 16.44 7.01
C ILE A 17 18.04 15.95 5.96
N ASP A 18 19.27 16.45 5.99
CA ASP A 18 20.34 16.04 5.10
C ASP A 18 21.14 14.89 5.75
N LEU A 19 20.93 13.68 5.27
CA LEU A 19 21.57 12.48 5.78
C LEU A 19 22.89 12.23 5.05
N ARG A 20 24.00 12.46 5.74
CA ARG A 20 25.35 12.19 5.23
C ARG A 20 25.59 10.70 5.02
N ALA A 21 26.36 10.36 4.00
CA ALA A 21 26.74 9.00 3.62
C ALA A 21 27.39 8.25 4.79
N GLU A 22 28.18 8.95 5.60
CA GLU A 22 28.85 8.47 6.81
C GLU A 22 27.88 7.83 7.83
N TYR A 23 26.61 8.21 7.80
CA TYR A 23 25.58 7.70 8.70
C TYR A 23 24.86 6.46 8.17
N THR A 24 25.12 6.09 6.91
CA THR A 24 24.46 5.01 6.18
C THR A 24 25.23 3.71 6.25
N LYS A 25 24.52 2.58 6.13
CA LYS A 25 25.15 1.27 6.07
C LYS A 25 25.81 1.14 4.69
N GLY A 26 27.14 1.20 4.62
CA GLY A 26 27.90 1.06 3.37
C GLY A 26 28.53 2.34 2.82
N ASN A 27 28.29 3.51 3.44
CA ASN A 27 28.64 4.83 2.88
C ASN A 27 27.99 5.12 1.50
N ASP A 28 26.80 4.55 1.26
CA ASP A 28 26.28 4.38 -0.11
C ASP A 28 25.65 5.63 -0.75
N SER A 29 25.44 6.74 -0.02
CA SER A 29 25.23 8.10 -0.58
C SER A 29 24.66 9.07 0.46
N ASP A 30 24.95 10.35 0.27
CA ASP A 30 24.21 11.45 0.90
C ASP A 30 22.77 11.46 0.37
N ARG A 31 21.79 11.74 1.22
CA ARG A 31 20.40 11.94 0.77
C ARG A 31 19.66 12.94 1.64
N THR A 32 18.77 13.69 1.02
CA THR A 32 17.82 14.56 1.71
C THR A 32 16.52 13.79 1.94
N VAL A 33 16.03 13.80 3.19
CA VAL A 33 14.72 13.27 3.54
C VAL A 33 13.82 14.41 4.03
N PHE A 34 12.51 14.25 3.87
CA PHE A 34 11.54 15.28 4.19
C PHE A 34 10.71 14.89 5.41
N LEU A 35 10.26 15.89 6.15
CA LEU A 35 9.38 15.75 7.30
C LEU A 35 7.98 16.22 6.90
N THR A 36 6.97 15.50 7.39
CA THR A 36 5.60 16.04 7.42
C THR A 36 5.54 17.20 8.41
N ASP A 37 4.54 18.08 8.29
CA ASP A 37 4.32 19.14 9.28
C ASP A 37 4.08 18.55 10.68
N GLU A 38 3.36 17.43 10.77
CA GLU A 38 3.19 16.67 12.01
C GLU A 38 4.54 16.25 12.62
N ALA A 39 5.41 15.65 11.80
CA ALA A 39 6.73 15.19 12.25
C ALA A 39 7.65 16.36 12.62
N LYS A 40 7.59 17.46 11.88
CA LYS A 40 8.30 18.70 12.19
C LYS A 40 7.87 19.23 13.56
N ASN A 41 6.58 19.40 13.77
CA ASN A 41 6.03 19.92 15.03
C ASN A 41 6.43 19.04 16.21
N LYS A 42 6.36 17.70 16.07
CA LYS A 42 6.78 16.77 17.13
C LYS A 42 8.28 16.79 17.38
N LEU A 43 9.09 17.04 16.35
CA LEU A 43 10.52 17.22 16.51
C LEU A 43 10.83 18.53 17.25
N GLU A 44 10.14 19.62 16.95
CA GLU A 44 10.26 20.91 17.66
C GLU A 44 9.83 20.77 19.13
N ASP A 45 8.68 20.14 19.40
CA ASP A 45 8.20 19.82 20.75
C ASP A 45 9.26 19.03 21.54
N TYR A 46 9.86 18.01 20.92
CA TYR A 46 10.92 17.21 21.53
C TYR A 46 12.19 18.03 21.80
N MET A 47 12.59 18.88 20.86
CA MET A 47 13.78 19.72 20.97
C MET A 47 13.61 20.82 22.02
N GLU A 48 12.38 21.27 22.28
CA GLU A 48 12.07 22.15 23.40
C GLU A 48 12.03 21.37 24.72
N TRP A 49 11.28 20.26 24.77
CA TRP A 49 11.17 19.42 25.97
C TRP A 49 12.51 18.97 26.52
N ARG A 50 13.46 18.59 25.65
CA ARG A 50 14.78 18.11 26.09
C ARG A 50 15.62 19.20 26.78
N LYS A 51 15.26 20.49 26.66
CA LYS A 51 16.01 21.59 27.26
C LYS A 51 15.93 21.51 28.77
N GLY A 52 17.08 21.25 29.40
CA GLY A 52 17.17 21.09 30.85
C GLY A 52 16.82 19.69 31.37
N GLU A 53 16.40 18.77 30.49
CA GLU A 53 16.17 17.37 30.85
C GLU A 53 17.48 16.61 30.99
N LYS A 54 17.45 15.59 31.86
CA LYS A 54 18.60 14.72 32.12
C LYS A 54 18.29 13.29 31.73
N LYS A 55 19.28 12.64 31.14
CA LYS A 55 19.29 11.20 30.92
C LYS A 55 19.32 10.46 32.26
N LYS A 56 19.04 9.15 32.21
CA LYS A 56 19.10 8.26 33.37
C LYS A 56 20.48 8.22 34.05
N ASP A 57 21.56 8.50 33.31
CA ASP A 57 22.93 8.61 33.82
C ASP A 57 23.25 10.00 34.41
N GLY A 58 22.25 10.90 34.53
CA GLY A 58 22.38 12.24 35.08
C GLY A 58 22.94 13.28 34.11
N LYS A 59 23.36 12.89 32.90
CA LYS A 59 23.89 13.83 31.90
C LYS A 59 22.75 14.61 31.24
N PRO A 60 22.91 15.93 31.01
CA PRO A 60 21.94 16.70 30.26
C PRO A 60 21.74 16.15 28.85
N TYR A 61 20.51 16.17 28.35
CA TYR A 61 20.23 15.83 26.96
C TYR A 61 20.95 16.77 25.98
N ASP A 62 21.19 18.03 26.36
CA ASP A 62 21.78 19.05 25.49
C ASP A 62 23.30 19.06 25.43
N ASN A 63 23.98 18.16 26.14
CA ASN A 63 25.44 18.05 26.12
C ASN A 63 25.99 17.38 24.84
N THR A 64 25.26 17.47 23.74
CA THR A 64 25.62 16.87 22.44
C THR A 64 24.82 17.53 21.31
N ASP A 65 25.45 17.62 20.15
CA ASP A 65 24.84 18.14 18.92
C ASP A 65 23.93 17.13 18.23
N LYS A 66 23.87 15.89 18.75
CA LYS A 66 22.94 14.86 18.26
C LYS A 66 21.49 15.26 18.56
N ILE A 67 20.64 15.15 17.55
CA ILE A 67 19.19 15.33 17.70
C ILE A 67 18.64 14.23 18.60
N PHE A 68 19.00 12.98 18.34
CA PHE A 68 18.53 11.84 19.13
C PHE A 68 19.72 11.17 19.84
N PRO A 69 20.07 11.58 21.07
CA PRO A 69 21.27 11.11 21.74
C PRO A 69 21.03 9.79 22.48
N PHE A 70 20.43 8.81 21.79
CA PHE A 70 20.13 7.46 22.27
C PHE A 70 20.56 6.40 21.24
N THR A 71 20.75 5.17 21.69
CA THR A 71 21.16 4.06 20.81
C THR A 71 19.98 3.48 20.04
N LYS A 72 20.26 2.60 19.06
CA LYS A 72 19.21 1.90 18.31
C LYS A 72 18.35 1.02 19.21
N GLU A 73 18.96 0.41 20.21
CA GLU A 73 18.31 -0.45 21.20
C GLU A 73 17.34 0.40 22.04
N ASN A 74 17.79 1.55 22.53
CA ASN A 74 16.93 2.49 23.25
C ASN A 74 15.76 2.98 22.37
N ALA A 75 16.02 3.27 21.09
CA ALA A 75 14.96 3.68 20.16
C ALA A 75 13.90 2.59 19.98
N ALA A 76 14.33 1.33 19.85
CA ALA A 76 13.43 0.18 19.79
C ALA A 76 12.64 0.03 21.08
N GLU A 77 13.28 0.12 22.24
CA GLU A 77 12.62 0.02 23.55
C GLU A 77 11.59 1.14 23.77
N ILE A 78 11.91 2.38 23.39
CA ILE A 78 10.98 3.53 23.45
C ILE A 78 9.73 3.23 22.62
N LEU A 79 9.91 2.77 21.37
CA LEU A 79 8.79 2.41 20.50
C LEU A 79 7.97 1.25 21.09
N GLU A 80 8.63 0.21 21.61
CA GLU A 80 7.96 -0.94 22.21
C GLU A 80 7.11 -0.54 23.43
N ASN A 81 7.64 0.32 24.30
CA ASN A 81 6.92 0.79 25.48
C ASN A 81 5.74 1.68 25.08
N ALA A 82 5.90 2.54 24.07
CA ALA A 82 4.80 3.32 23.52
C ALA A 82 3.69 2.42 22.98
N LEU A 83 4.04 1.38 22.21
CA LEU A 83 3.07 0.42 21.67
C LEU A 83 2.37 -0.38 22.76
N LYS A 84 3.08 -0.82 23.80
CA LYS A 84 2.46 -1.49 24.95
C LYS A 84 1.46 -0.60 25.67
N ASN A 85 1.85 0.64 25.95
CA ASN A 85 0.98 1.61 26.64
C ASN A 85 -0.25 2.00 25.80
N ALA A 86 -0.11 1.99 24.47
CA ALA A 86 -1.21 2.19 23.53
C ALA A 86 -2.05 0.91 23.26
N ASN A 87 -1.72 -0.22 23.89
CA ASN A 87 -2.34 -1.52 23.63
C ASN A 87 -2.23 -2.00 22.16
N LEU A 88 -1.10 -1.67 21.50
CA LEU A 88 -0.77 -2.01 20.11
C LEU A 88 0.41 -2.99 19.98
N ASP A 89 0.89 -3.59 21.07
CA ASP A 89 1.99 -4.59 21.07
C ASP A 89 1.53 -5.97 20.53
N MET A 90 0.96 -5.98 19.33
CA MET A 90 0.52 -7.18 18.64
C MET A 90 1.71 -8.00 18.15
N ARG A 91 1.59 -9.33 18.29
CA ARG A 91 2.59 -10.28 17.83
C ARG A 91 2.05 -11.18 16.73
N ASP A 92 2.94 -11.54 15.83
CA ASP A 92 2.72 -12.60 14.87
C ASP A 92 2.67 -13.95 15.59
N ASN A 93 1.59 -14.68 15.38
CA ASN A 93 1.29 -15.93 16.06
C ASN A 93 2.20 -17.10 15.65
N LYS A 94 2.87 -17.02 14.49
CA LYS A 94 3.79 -18.07 14.00
C LYS A 94 5.23 -17.84 14.46
N THR A 95 5.68 -16.59 14.40
CA THR A 95 7.09 -16.22 14.62
C THR A 95 7.34 -15.58 15.98
N GLY A 96 6.29 -15.18 16.71
CA GLY A 96 6.38 -14.46 17.98
C GLY A 96 6.92 -13.03 17.87
N ARG A 97 7.22 -12.58 16.64
CA ARG A 97 7.76 -11.24 16.35
C ARG A 97 6.65 -10.20 16.45
N ARG A 98 7.02 -8.98 16.83
CA ARG A 98 6.08 -7.85 16.86
C ARG A 98 5.66 -7.46 15.44
N LYS A 99 4.40 -7.09 15.29
CA LYS A 99 3.87 -6.57 14.02
C LYS A 99 4.37 -5.16 13.72
N ILE A 100 4.51 -4.33 14.77
CA ILE A 100 5.03 -2.97 14.66
C ILE A 100 6.42 -2.91 15.30
N HIS A 101 7.40 -2.44 14.53
CA HIS A 101 8.78 -2.25 14.94
C HIS A 101 9.43 -1.16 14.06
N THR A 102 10.67 -0.75 14.34
CA THR A 102 11.36 0.33 13.60
C THR A 102 11.39 0.12 12.07
N HIS A 103 11.61 -1.10 11.59
CA HIS A 103 11.55 -1.38 10.15
C HIS A 103 10.11 -1.40 9.56
N SER A 104 9.05 -1.62 10.35
CA SER A 104 7.68 -1.59 9.84
C SER A 104 7.22 -0.16 9.57
N THR A 105 7.71 0.84 10.31
CA THR A 105 7.44 2.26 10.02
C THR A 105 8.05 2.68 8.68
N ARG A 106 9.25 2.17 8.36
CA ARG A 106 9.86 2.34 7.03
C ARG A 106 9.08 1.65 5.92
N LYS A 107 8.48 0.48 6.18
CA LYS A 107 7.56 -0.18 5.22
C LYS A 107 6.28 0.63 5.03
N PHE A 108 5.71 1.15 6.11
CA PHE A 108 4.54 2.04 6.06
C PHE A 108 4.83 3.26 5.16
N PHE A 109 5.96 3.93 5.35
CA PHE A 109 6.39 5.01 4.47
C PHE A 109 6.42 4.57 2.99
N ARG A 110 7.11 3.47 2.67
CA ARG A 110 7.21 2.97 1.28
C ARG A 110 5.84 2.74 0.65
N SER A 111 4.92 2.13 1.41
CA SER A 111 3.59 1.75 0.92
C SER A 111 2.62 2.93 0.81
N ASN A 112 2.77 3.97 1.64
CA ASN A 112 1.76 5.04 1.75
C ASN A 112 2.26 6.39 1.22
N CYS A 113 3.55 6.59 0.95
CA CYS A 113 4.06 7.92 0.59
C CYS A 113 3.53 8.50 -0.72
N GLY A 114 2.85 7.72 -1.59
CA GLY A 114 2.31 8.21 -2.86
C GLY A 114 3.38 8.71 -3.86
N LEU A 115 4.66 8.41 -3.61
CA LEU A 115 5.77 8.84 -4.45
C LEU A 115 6.11 7.76 -5.48
N GLY A 116 6.53 8.19 -6.67
CA GLY A 116 7.05 7.28 -7.70
C GLY A 116 8.24 6.47 -7.17
N ASP A 117 8.35 5.23 -7.62
CA ASP A 117 9.24 4.21 -7.03
C ASP A 117 10.71 4.68 -6.93
N ALA A 118 11.24 5.31 -7.98
CA ALA A 118 12.59 5.88 -7.97
C ALA A 118 12.80 6.91 -6.85
N LEU A 119 11.85 7.83 -6.64
CA LEU A 119 11.95 8.85 -5.58
C LEU A 119 11.79 8.20 -4.19
N THR A 120 10.88 7.24 -4.05
CA THR A 120 10.68 6.47 -2.82
C THR A 120 11.97 5.74 -2.42
N HIS A 121 12.59 5.03 -3.35
CA HIS A 121 13.83 4.31 -3.14
C HIS A 121 15.01 5.24 -2.84
N ALA A 122 15.09 6.40 -3.50
CA ALA A 122 16.11 7.41 -3.25
C ALA A 122 16.02 7.98 -1.82
N ILE A 123 14.83 8.39 -1.37
CA ILE A 123 14.61 8.90 0.00
C ILE A 123 14.91 7.81 1.04
N MET A 124 14.56 6.56 0.74
CA MET A 124 14.86 5.43 1.62
C MET A 124 16.35 5.07 1.64
N GLY A 125 17.11 5.42 0.60
CA GLY A 125 18.48 4.96 0.42
C GLY A 125 18.54 3.46 0.09
N HIS A 126 17.72 3.00 -0.86
CA HIS A 126 17.81 1.66 -1.43
C HIS A 126 18.67 1.71 -2.69
N SER A 127 19.84 1.08 -2.67
CA SER A 127 20.81 1.08 -3.79
C SER A 127 20.47 0.10 -4.91
N GLU A 128 19.72 -0.96 -4.63
CA GLU A 128 19.44 -2.05 -5.59
C GLU A 128 18.57 -1.64 -6.80
N TYR A 129 17.92 -0.48 -6.76
CA TYR A 129 16.93 -0.04 -7.77
C TYR A 129 17.26 1.33 -8.40
N LEU A 130 18.42 1.91 -8.11
CA LEU A 130 18.78 3.24 -8.60
C LEU A 130 20.00 3.18 -9.49
N ASP A 131 19.84 3.59 -10.75
CA ASP A 131 20.96 4.13 -11.51
C ASP A 131 21.46 5.39 -10.77
N ASN A 132 22.77 5.46 -10.55
CA ASN A 132 23.46 6.53 -9.80
C ASN A 132 23.11 7.97 -10.26
N SER A 133 22.47 8.13 -11.44
CA SER A 133 21.98 9.41 -11.98
C SER A 133 20.72 9.94 -11.28
N TYR A 134 19.85 9.07 -10.75
CA TYR A 134 18.61 9.47 -10.07
C TYR A 134 18.81 9.94 -8.62
N LEU A 135 19.94 9.59 -7.99
CA LEU A 135 20.29 10.01 -6.61
C LEU A 135 20.50 11.52 -6.47
N ARG A 136 20.59 12.25 -7.58
CA ARG A 136 20.63 13.72 -7.63
C ARG A 136 19.26 14.30 -7.97
N VAL A 137 18.18 13.79 -7.40
CA VAL A 137 16.90 14.51 -7.47
C VAL A 137 17.14 15.86 -6.82
N ASP A 138 16.90 16.93 -7.57
CA ASP A 138 16.84 18.29 -7.03
C ASP A 138 15.99 18.26 -5.74
N PRO A 139 16.58 18.52 -4.56
CA PRO A 139 15.90 18.42 -3.28
C PRO A 139 14.62 19.25 -3.23
N ASP A 140 14.56 20.36 -3.96
CA ASP A 140 13.38 21.23 -3.98
C ASP A 140 12.26 20.62 -4.83
N LYS A 141 12.60 19.96 -5.94
CA LYS A 141 11.63 19.21 -6.76
C LYS A 141 11.10 17.97 -6.02
N ALA A 142 11.99 17.25 -5.34
CA ALA A 142 11.62 16.13 -4.48
C ALA A 142 10.72 16.58 -3.33
N GLY A 143 11.07 17.69 -2.68
CA GLY A 143 10.29 18.30 -1.61
C GLY A 143 8.88 18.69 -2.06
N LYS A 144 8.72 19.29 -3.25
CA LYS A 144 7.39 19.59 -3.81
C LYS A 144 6.54 18.35 -4.05
N LYS A 145 7.14 17.25 -4.54
CA LYS A 145 6.43 15.97 -4.72
C LYS A 145 6.03 15.36 -3.38
N PHE A 146 6.93 15.40 -2.40
CA PHE A 146 6.66 14.94 -1.03
C PHE A 146 5.52 15.74 -0.39
N ALA A 147 5.56 17.07 -0.47
CA ALA A 147 4.54 17.95 0.13
C ALA A 147 3.13 17.66 -0.39
N LYS A 148 2.98 17.34 -1.68
CA LYS A 148 1.68 16.96 -2.27
C LYS A 148 1.10 15.66 -1.70
N ASN A 149 1.92 14.78 -1.14
CA ASN A 149 1.50 13.47 -0.62
C ASN A 149 1.65 13.37 0.91
N MET A 150 1.88 14.50 1.58
CA MET A 150 2.22 14.53 3.00
C MET A 150 1.10 13.96 3.89
N GLU A 151 -0.16 14.18 3.49
CA GLU A 151 -1.36 13.70 4.16
C GLU A 151 -1.40 12.16 4.32
N ASN A 152 -0.79 11.42 3.39
CA ASN A 152 -0.77 9.96 3.46
C ASN A 152 0.11 9.43 4.60
N LEU A 153 0.99 10.28 5.14
CA LEU A 153 1.99 9.94 6.16
C LEU A 153 1.65 10.50 7.54
N GLN A 154 0.59 11.29 7.69
CA GLN A 154 0.11 11.81 8.98
C GLN A 154 -0.69 10.73 9.73
N VAL A 155 -0.46 10.63 11.04
CA VAL A 155 -1.03 9.57 11.91
C VAL A 155 -1.69 10.10 13.17
N LEU A 156 -1.39 11.33 13.61
CA LEU A 156 -1.98 11.93 14.81
C LEU A 156 -3.20 12.79 14.50
N GLU A 157 -3.14 13.55 13.40
CA GLU A 157 -4.31 14.26 12.90
C GLU A 157 -5.14 13.29 12.08
N ILE A 158 -6.28 12.87 12.65
CA ILE A 158 -7.36 12.30 11.85
C ILE A 158 -7.94 13.49 11.06
N GLN A 159 -7.31 13.85 9.94
CA GLN A 159 -8.01 14.63 8.93
C GLN A 159 -9.14 13.75 8.40
N GLU A 160 -10.30 14.37 8.13
CA GLU A 160 -11.43 13.72 7.48
C GLU A 160 -10.89 12.80 6.39
N THR A 161 -11.20 11.51 6.50
CA THR A 161 -10.65 10.43 5.64
C THR A 161 -10.44 10.95 4.22
N SER A 162 -9.17 11.03 3.80
CA SER A 162 -8.83 11.50 2.45
C SER A 162 -9.70 10.77 1.44
N GLU A 163 -10.12 11.48 0.38
CA GLU A 163 -11.04 10.91 -0.61
C GLU A 163 -10.52 9.57 -1.15
N GLY A 164 -9.20 9.42 -1.30
CA GLY A 164 -8.53 8.15 -1.60
C GLY A 164 -8.79 7.04 -0.57
N ARG A 165 -8.70 7.31 0.74
CA ARG A 165 -9.03 6.35 1.80
C ARG A 165 -10.51 5.98 1.83
N LEU A 166 -11.42 6.93 1.58
CA LEU A 166 -12.84 6.65 1.45
C LEU A 166 -13.10 5.71 0.27
N ARG A 167 -12.55 6.05 -0.90
CA ARG A 167 -12.65 5.25 -2.13
C ARG A 167 -12.05 3.85 -1.97
N GLU A 168 -10.92 3.74 -1.29
CA GLU A 168 -10.30 2.46 -0.95
C GLU A 168 -11.18 1.62 -0.03
N THR A 169 -11.77 2.25 0.99
CA THR A 169 -12.70 1.58 1.92
C THR A 169 -13.95 1.10 1.20
N GLU A 170 -14.50 1.90 0.28
CA GLU A 170 -15.64 1.54 -0.56
C GLU A 170 -15.33 0.32 -1.44
N ILE A 171 -14.21 0.35 -2.17
CA ILE A 171 -13.81 -0.75 -3.05
C ILE A 171 -13.51 -2.02 -2.24
N ASN A 172 -12.87 -1.90 -1.07
CA ASN A 172 -12.61 -3.06 -0.21
C ASN A 172 -13.91 -3.67 0.36
N THR A 173 -14.89 -2.84 0.69
CA THR A 173 -16.21 -3.29 1.13
C THR A 173 -16.97 -4.00 0.01
N LEU A 174 -16.89 -3.47 -1.22
CA LEU A 174 -17.45 -4.11 -2.41
C LEU A 174 -16.78 -5.47 -2.68
N LYS A 175 -15.44 -5.54 -2.67
CA LYS A 175 -14.69 -6.80 -2.80
C LYS A 175 -15.16 -7.86 -1.78
N ALA A 176 -15.32 -7.46 -0.51
CA ALA A 176 -15.78 -8.37 0.54
C ALA A 176 -17.21 -8.88 0.27
N SER A 177 -18.11 -7.99 -0.15
CA SER A 177 -19.49 -8.34 -0.52
C SER A 177 -19.54 -9.28 -1.74
N LEU A 178 -18.69 -9.05 -2.75
CA LEU A 178 -18.58 -9.92 -3.93
C LEU A 178 -18.09 -11.32 -3.57
N LYS A 179 -17.07 -11.41 -2.71
CA LYS A 179 -16.57 -12.69 -2.19
C LYS A 179 -17.63 -13.43 -1.39
N ALA A 180 -18.34 -12.75 -0.50
CA ALA A 180 -19.45 -13.31 0.25
C ALA A 180 -20.57 -13.81 -0.68
N SER A 181 -20.78 -13.13 -1.81
CA SER A 181 -21.71 -13.53 -2.88
C SER A 181 -21.17 -14.66 -3.77
N GLY A 182 -19.97 -15.17 -3.50
CA GLY A 182 -19.37 -16.29 -4.22
C GLY A 182 -18.67 -15.91 -5.53
N VAL A 183 -18.31 -14.65 -5.74
CA VAL A 183 -17.42 -14.24 -6.82
C VAL A 183 -15.98 -14.58 -6.42
N SER A 184 -15.23 -15.28 -7.28
CA SER A 184 -13.84 -15.62 -7.02
C SER A 184 -12.93 -14.39 -7.08
N GLN A 185 -11.82 -14.42 -6.34
CA GLN A 185 -10.81 -13.36 -6.38
C GLN A 185 -10.29 -13.13 -7.81
N ASP A 186 -10.03 -14.20 -8.57
CA ASP A 186 -9.52 -14.09 -9.94
C ASP A 186 -10.48 -13.33 -10.87
N ARG A 187 -11.79 -13.50 -10.69
CA ARG A 187 -12.81 -12.83 -11.49
C ARG A 187 -12.92 -11.34 -11.14
N ILE A 188 -12.73 -11.00 -9.87
CA ILE A 188 -12.62 -9.60 -9.41
C ILE A 188 -11.37 -8.95 -10.02
N ASP A 189 -10.24 -9.66 -9.99
CA ASP A 189 -8.97 -9.16 -10.52
C ASP A 189 -9.01 -9.00 -12.05
N GLU A 190 -9.66 -9.91 -12.76
CA GLU A 190 -9.86 -9.83 -14.21
C GLU A 190 -10.77 -8.66 -14.59
N ALA A 191 -11.88 -8.47 -13.89
CA ALA A 191 -12.78 -7.35 -14.11
C ALA A 191 -12.06 -6.00 -13.95
N PHE A 192 -11.21 -5.90 -12.94
CA PHE A 192 -10.40 -4.73 -12.71
C PHE A 192 -9.34 -4.50 -13.79
N LYS A 193 -8.62 -5.56 -14.20
CA LYS A 193 -7.65 -5.46 -15.30
C LYS A 193 -8.32 -4.97 -16.58
N ASN A 194 -9.51 -5.48 -16.89
CA ASN A 194 -10.26 -5.06 -18.09
C ASN A 194 -10.76 -3.62 -17.99
N TRP A 195 -11.22 -3.20 -16.81
CA TRP A 195 -11.58 -1.81 -16.55
C TRP A 195 -10.39 -0.86 -16.73
N ALA A 196 -9.24 -1.19 -16.14
CA ALA A 196 -8.03 -0.37 -16.20
C ALA A 196 -7.46 -0.25 -17.63
N LYS A 197 -7.63 -1.30 -18.46
CA LYS A 197 -7.31 -1.24 -19.90
C LYS A 197 -8.25 -0.33 -20.66
N THR A 198 -9.56 -0.45 -20.41
CA THR A 198 -10.60 0.31 -21.13
C THR A 198 -10.50 1.81 -20.85
N ASN A 199 -10.11 2.19 -19.63
CA ASN A 199 -9.99 3.59 -19.22
C ASN A 199 -8.59 4.19 -19.49
N GLU A 200 -7.75 3.51 -20.30
CA GLU A 200 -6.37 3.94 -20.64
C GLU A 200 -5.46 4.18 -19.41
N ILE A 201 -5.89 3.78 -18.22
CA ILE A 201 -5.15 3.91 -16.95
C ILE A 201 -3.85 3.09 -17.01
N LEU A 202 -3.85 1.99 -17.77
CA LEU A 202 -2.65 1.17 -17.99
C LEU A 202 -1.72 1.70 -19.07
N ASP A 203 -2.17 2.60 -19.95
CA ASP A 203 -1.34 3.19 -21.03
C ASP A 203 -0.64 4.48 -20.56
N GLU A 204 -1.18 5.20 -19.57
CA GLU A 204 -0.49 6.31 -18.88
C GLU A 204 0.54 5.84 -17.84
N MET A 205 0.46 4.58 -17.41
CA MET A 205 1.48 3.94 -16.60
C MET A 205 2.47 3.28 -17.56
N GLU A 206 3.70 3.79 -17.70
CA GLU A 206 4.82 3.05 -18.33
C GLU A 206 5.13 1.79 -17.51
N ILE A 207 4.26 0.79 -17.62
CA ILE A 207 4.42 -0.54 -17.06
C ILE A 207 5.31 -1.26 -18.06
N GLU A 208 6.63 -1.11 -17.90
CA GLU A 208 7.61 -1.91 -18.63
C GLU A 208 7.18 -3.39 -18.63
N ASP A 209 7.31 -4.03 -19.79
CA ASP A 209 6.96 -5.44 -20.09
C ASP A 209 7.42 -6.46 -19.01
N GLN A 210 8.37 -6.10 -18.14
CA GLN A 210 8.79 -6.90 -17.00
C GLN A 210 7.70 -7.07 -15.92
N VAL A 211 6.82 -6.10 -15.71
CA VAL A 211 5.68 -6.24 -14.78
C VAL A 211 4.61 -7.16 -15.39
N LEU A 212 4.44 -7.12 -16.72
CA LEU A 212 3.55 -8.03 -17.45
C LEU A 212 4.06 -9.48 -17.40
N MET A 213 5.37 -9.71 -17.55
CA MET A 213 5.98 -11.03 -17.33
C MET A 213 5.95 -11.49 -15.87
N GLY A 214 6.08 -10.57 -14.91
CA GLY A 214 5.95 -10.85 -13.47
C GLY A 214 4.53 -11.18 -13.02
N LEU A 215 3.51 -10.70 -13.76
CA LEU A 215 2.09 -11.02 -13.56
C LEU A 215 1.70 -12.41 -14.05
N THR A 216 2.49 -13.02 -14.95
CA THR A 216 2.21 -14.36 -15.51
C THR A 216 3.17 -15.44 -15.00
N SER A 217 4.30 -15.06 -14.40
CA SER A 217 5.40 -16.00 -14.14
C SER A 217 6.17 -15.69 -12.84
N SER A 218 5.50 -15.61 -11.68
CA SER A 218 6.21 -15.79 -10.41
C SER A 218 5.30 -16.20 -9.24
N PRO A 219 5.51 -17.39 -8.65
CA PRO A 219 4.77 -17.84 -7.47
C PRO A 219 5.34 -17.11 -6.23
N GLY A 220 4.94 -15.87 -5.98
CA GLY A 220 5.41 -15.16 -4.78
C GLY A 220 5.02 -13.70 -4.60
N VAL A 221 4.53 -12.99 -5.63
CA VAL A 221 4.08 -11.59 -5.48
C VAL A 221 2.58 -11.58 -5.21
N SER A 222 2.19 -11.69 -3.94
CA SER A 222 0.80 -11.62 -3.51
C SER A 222 0.33 -10.16 -3.39
N GLY A 223 -0.30 -9.62 -4.43
CA GLY A 223 -1.05 -8.37 -4.37
C GLY A 223 -2.02 -8.29 -5.54
N SER A 224 -3.30 -7.99 -5.28
CA SER A 224 -4.28 -7.82 -6.35
C SER A 224 -3.87 -6.61 -7.20
N PRO A 225 -4.10 -6.62 -8.54
CA PRO A 225 -3.88 -5.46 -9.39
C PRO A 225 -4.55 -4.17 -8.85
N ILE A 226 -5.66 -4.33 -8.13
CA ILE A 226 -6.39 -3.21 -7.49
C ILE A 226 -5.55 -2.53 -6.41
N ASP A 227 -4.78 -3.31 -5.67
CA ASP A 227 -4.00 -2.82 -4.52
C ASP A 227 -2.78 -1.99 -4.96
N LYS A 228 -2.58 -1.82 -6.27
CA LYS A 228 -1.47 -1.07 -6.89
C LYS A 228 -1.92 0.26 -7.52
N ILE A 229 -3.22 0.56 -7.57
CA ILE A 229 -3.75 1.81 -8.13
C ILE A 229 -4.11 2.77 -7.00
N ASP A 230 -3.67 4.02 -7.13
CA ASP A 230 -4.09 5.09 -6.24
C ASP A 230 -5.50 5.59 -6.62
N LEU A 231 -6.52 5.06 -5.94
CA LEU A 231 -7.93 5.40 -6.18
C LEU A 231 -8.27 6.87 -5.89
N GLY A 232 -7.43 7.59 -5.13
CA GLY A 232 -7.59 9.01 -4.88
C GLY A 232 -7.31 9.88 -6.11
N THR A 233 -6.51 9.37 -7.05
CA THR A 233 -6.12 10.10 -8.27
C THR A 233 -7.09 9.94 -9.43
N LEU A 234 -8.03 8.99 -9.33
CA LEU A 234 -9.03 8.75 -10.36
C LEU A 234 -10.00 9.92 -10.47
N SER A 235 -10.46 10.23 -11.69
CA SER A 235 -11.63 11.09 -11.85
C SER A 235 -12.85 10.44 -11.19
N TYR A 236 -13.81 11.27 -10.78
CA TYR A 236 -15.07 10.77 -10.20
C TYR A 236 -15.77 9.77 -11.15
N ASP A 237 -15.81 10.09 -12.44
CA ASP A 237 -16.43 9.26 -13.47
C ASP A 237 -15.73 7.90 -13.61
N ALA A 238 -14.39 7.88 -13.60
CA ALA A 238 -13.63 6.63 -13.65
C ALA A 238 -13.86 5.78 -12.39
N PHE A 239 -13.95 6.41 -11.23
CA PHE A 239 -14.21 5.72 -9.98
C PHE A 239 -15.62 5.10 -9.91
N GLU A 240 -16.64 5.81 -10.38
CA GLU A 240 -18.00 5.25 -10.44
C GLU A 240 -18.13 4.16 -11.51
N ASP A 241 -17.49 4.28 -12.68
CA ASP A 241 -17.42 3.21 -13.69
C ASP A 241 -16.80 1.92 -13.12
N LEU A 242 -15.73 2.05 -12.33
CA LEU A 242 -15.12 0.93 -11.61
C LEU A 242 -16.13 0.25 -10.67
N LYS A 243 -16.88 1.03 -9.88
CA LYS A 243 -17.88 0.52 -8.95
C LYS A 243 -18.99 -0.22 -9.69
N GLU A 244 -19.50 0.34 -10.77
CA GLU A 244 -20.50 -0.31 -11.62
C GLU A 244 -19.98 -1.63 -12.18
N LYS A 245 -18.73 -1.65 -12.68
CA LYS A 245 -18.12 -2.86 -13.23
C LYS A 245 -18.01 -3.98 -12.20
N LEU A 246 -17.61 -3.64 -10.97
CA LEU A 246 -17.49 -4.60 -9.88
C LEU A 246 -18.86 -5.11 -9.41
N LEU A 247 -19.85 -4.22 -9.27
CA LEU A 247 -21.22 -4.60 -8.90
C LEU A 247 -21.84 -5.54 -9.96
N GLY A 248 -21.53 -5.30 -11.24
CA GLY A 248 -21.95 -6.14 -12.36
C GLY A 248 -21.55 -7.62 -12.25
N LEU A 249 -20.50 -7.95 -11.48
CA LEU A 249 -20.04 -9.33 -11.30
C LEU A 249 -21.03 -10.25 -10.58
N THR A 250 -21.97 -9.66 -9.82
CA THR A 250 -23.08 -10.40 -9.18
C THR A 250 -24.24 -10.67 -10.13
N SER A 251 -24.41 -9.83 -11.16
CA SER A 251 -25.55 -9.85 -12.08
C SER A 251 -25.37 -10.81 -13.26
N GLU A 252 -24.12 -11.15 -13.59
CA GLU A 252 -23.81 -12.19 -14.56
C GLU A 252 -24.13 -13.57 -13.95
N LYS A 253 -25.30 -14.10 -14.36
CA LYS A 253 -25.75 -15.47 -14.16
C LYS A 253 -24.54 -16.41 -14.13
N ARG A 254 -24.30 -17.04 -12.97
CA ARG A 254 -23.71 -18.39 -13.00
C ARG A 254 -24.61 -19.18 -13.95
N GLU A 255 -24.11 -19.55 -15.13
CA GLU A 255 -24.69 -20.71 -15.81
C GLU A 255 -24.55 -21.83 -14.79
N SER A 256 -25.65 -22.15 -14.10
CA SER A 256 -25.71 -23.29 -13.22
C SER A 256 -25.20 -24.47 -14.04
N LYS A 257 -24.21 -25.20 -13.50
CA LYS A 257 -23.65 -26.38 -14.17
C LYS A 257 -24.76 -27.36 -14.54
N GLN A 258 -25.88 -27.31 -13.83
CA GLN A 258 -27.10 -28.04 -14.10
C GLN A 258 -28.22 -27.09 -14.56
N LYS A 259 -28.93 -27.46 -15.62
CA LYS A 259 -30.14 -26.77 -16.10
C LYS A 259 -31.30 -27.75 -16.13
N VAL A 260 -32.49 -27.27 -15.77
CA VAL A 260 -33.74 -28.00 -15.96
C VAL A 260 -34.36 -27.53 -17.28
N ILE A 261 -34.49 -28.43 -18.24
CA ILE A 261 -34.99 -28.18 -19.59
C ILE A 261 -36.24 -29.02 -19.86
N GLN A 262 -36.96 -28.71 -20.94
CA GLN A 262 -38.00 -29.60 -21.44
C GLN A 262 -37.37 -30.78 -22.19
N GLU A 263 -38.04 -31.93 -22.19
CA GLU A 263 -37.55 -33.15 -22.86
C GLU A 263 -37.25 -32.92 -24.35
N GLU A 264 -38.05 -32.08 -25.02
CA GLU A 264 -37.90 -31.68 -26.42
C GLU A 264 -36.60 -30.92 -26.71
N GLU A 265 -36.00 -30.28 -25.70
CA GLU A 265 -34.75 -29.52 -25.84
C GLU A 265 -33.52 -30.37 -25.56
N LEU A 266 -33.68 -31.63 -25.11
CA LEU A 266 -32.59 -32.48 -24.64
C LEU A 266 -31.52 -32.72 -25.71
N GLU A 267 -31.91 -33.09 -26.93
CA GLU A 267 -30.97 -33.37 -28.04
C GLU A 267 -30.06 -32.17 -28.30
N LYS A 268 -30.63 -30.97 -28.34
CA LYS A 268 -29.87 -29.72 -28.55
C LYS A 268 -28.83 -29.50 -27.45
N TYR A 269 -29.13 -29.83 -26.19
CA TYR A 269 -28.18 -29.65 -25.10
C TYR A 269 -27.10 -30.74 -25.11
N LEU A 270 -27.42 -31.98 -25.48
CA LEU A 270 -26.43 -33.05 -25.65
C LEU A 270 -25.42 -32.71 -26.76
N ASP A 271 -25.88 -32.18 -27.88
CA ASP A 271 -25.02 -31.74 -29.00
C ASP A 271 -24.06 -30.61 -28.59
N ASN A 272 -24.45 -29.80 -27.62
CA ASN A 272 -23.64 -28.70 -27.08
C ASN A 272 -22.78 -29.11 -25.87
N GLY A 273 -22.53 -30.41 -25.68
CA GLY A 273 -21.60 -30.93 -24.67
C GLY A 273 -22.17 -31.04 -23.25
N TRP A 274 -23.50 -30.99 -23.10
CA TRP A 274 -24.16 -31.27 -21.83
C TRP A 274 -24.44 -32.78 -21.67
N LYS A 275 -24.60 -33.23 -20.44
CA LYS A 275 -24.83 -34.63 -20.06
C LYS A 275 -26.18 -34.72 -19.34
N TYR A 276 -26.99 -35.69 -19.73
CA TYR A 276 -28.20 -36.04 -18.98
C TYR A 276 -27.87 -36.49 -17.55
N VAL A 277 -28.59 -35.95 -16.56
CA VAL A 277 -28.44 -36.31 -15.14
C VAL A 277 -29.64 -37.09 -14.65
N ASP A 278 -30.85 -36.52 -14.77
CA ASP A 278 -32.08 -37.08 -14.22
C ASP A 278 -33.34 -36.50 -14.88
N GLN A 279 -34.50 -37.12 -14.70
CA GLN A 279 -35.80 -36.64 -15.19
C GLN A 279 -36.78 -36.56 -14.03
N ASN A 280 -37.45 -35.41 -13.89
CA ASN A 280 -38.48 -35.25 -12.88
C ASN A 280 -39.83 -35.73 -13.44
N ASN A 281 -40.73 -36.18 -12.56
CA ASN A 281 -42.05 -36.78 -12.87
C ASN A 281 -43.03 -35.88 -13.65
N GLY A 282 -42.61 -34.68 -14.06
CA GLY A 282 -43.39 -33.71 -14.83
C GLY A 282 -42.85 -33.41 -16.23
N GLY A 283 -42.11 -34.33 -16.86
CA GLY A 283 -41.64 -34.18 -18.25
C GLY A 283 -40.45 -33.22 -18.44
N LYS A 284 -39.79 -32.84 -17.34
CA LYS A 284 -38.61 -31.96 -17.34
C LYS A 284 -37.34 -32.75 -17.06
N VAL A 285 -36.28 -32.43 -17.79
CA VAL A 285 -35.00 -33.12 -17.76
C VAL A 285 -33.93 -32.23 -17.15
N ILE A 286 -33.05 -32.80 -16.33
CA ILE A 286 -31.89 -32.13 -15.74
C ILE A 286 -30.65 -32.48 -16.55
N VAL A 287 -29.96 -31.48 -17.09
CA VAL A 287 -28.73 -31.62 -17.87
C VAL A 287 -27.56 -30.90 -17.20
N GLU A 288 -26.36 -31.46 -17.27
CA GLU A 288 -25.12 -30.94 -16.68
C GLU A 288 -24.01 -30.72 -17.71
N LYS A 289 -23.35 -29.56 -17.72
CA LYS A 289 -22.26 -29.27 -18.67
C LYS A 289 -20.99 -30.04 -18.30
N LYS A 290 -20.46 -30.87 -19.21
CA LYS A 290 -19.16 -31.53 -19.01
C LYS A 290 -18.03 -30.49 -18.95
N GLN A 291 -17.09 -30.68 -18.04
CA GLN A 291 -15.81 -29.95 -18.04
C GLN A 291 -14.95 -30.33 -19.23
#